data_AF-A0A1M5LKA9-F1
#
_entry.id   AF-A0A1M5LKA9-F1
#
_cell.length_a   1.000
_cell.length_b   1.000
_cell.length_c   1.000
_cell.angle_alpha   90.00
_cell.angle_beta   90.00
_cell.angle_gamma   90.00
#
_symmetry.space_group_name_H-M   'P 1'
#
loop_
_entity.id
_entity.type
_entity.pdbx_description
1 polymer ?
#
loop_
_entity_poly.entity_id
_entity_poly.type
_entity_poly.pdbx_seq_one_letter_code
_entity_poly.pdbx_strand_id
1 'polypeptide(L)' 'MTSKDVVLSFWNAMQTNDFAKASEWLSPDFEGFWPQSGELIVGKDNFAAINSYYSANGIW' A
#
# COMPACT_ATOMS: atom_id res chain seq x y z
N MET A 1 8.69 -0.39 -17.31
CA MET A 1 7.30 -0.19 -16.87
C MET A 1 7.07 1.31 -16.77
N THR A 2 5.96 1.83 -17.27
CA THR A 2 5.67 3.28 -17.16
C THR A 2 5.13 3.61 -15.76
N SER A 3 5.15 4.87 -15.35
CA SER A 3 4.53 5.29 -14.08
C SER A 3 3.05 4.92 -14.01
N LYS A 4 2.34 4.97 -15.14
CA LYS A 4 0.94 4.55 -15.23
C LYS A 4 0.77 3.06 -14.92
N ASP A 5 1.62 2.23 -15.50
CA ASP A 5 1.55 0.78 -15.30
C ASP A 5 1.81 0.39 -13.84
N VAL A 6 2.76 1.08 -13.17
CA VAL A 6 3.05 0.86 -11.74
C VAL A 6 1.84 1.22 -10.88
N VAL A 7 1.25 2.39 -11.11
CA VAL A 7 0.07 2.85 -10.34
C VAL A 7 -1.12 1.90 -10.55
N LEU A 8 -1.39 1.49 -11.78
CA LEU A 8 -2.48 0.54 -12.07
C LEU A 8 -2.23 -0.82 -11.40
N SER A 9 -0.99 -1.29 -11.41
CA SER A 9 -0.64 -2.57 -10.80
C SER A 9 -0.74 -2.54 -9.27
N PHE A 10 -0.32 -1.43 -8.63
CA PHE A 10 -0.51 -1.21 -7.20
C PHE A 10 -1.99 -1.26 -6.81
N TRP A 11 -2.85 -0.51 -7.51
CA TRP A 11 -4.28 -0.48 -7.20
C TRP A 11 -4.97 -1.83 -7.48
N ASN A 12 -4.53 -2.54 -8.53
CA ASN A 12 -5.02 -3.89 -8.80
C ASN A 12 -4.66 -4.89 -7.68
N ALA A 13 -3.55 -4.68 -6.96
CA ALA A 13 -3.21 -5.47 -5.78
C ALA A 13 -3.96 -4.99 -4.53
N MET A 14 -4.08 -3.67 -4.33
CA MET A 14 -4.82 -3.09 -3.21
C MET A 14 -6.27 -3.57 -3.12
N GLN A 15 -6.98 -3.70 -4.25
CA GLN A 15 -8.38 -4.14 -4.26
C GLN A 15 -8.60 -5.53 -3.65
N THR A 16 -7.56 -6.38 -3.61
CA THR A 16 -7.70 -7.76 -3.09
C THR A 16 -7.50 -7.84 -1.58
N ASN A 17 -7.20 -6.71 -0.91
CA ASN A 17 -6.81 -6.66 0.50
C ASN A 17 -5.58 -7.53 0.85
N ASP A 18 -4.79 -7.93 -0.15
CA ASP A 18 -3.49 -8.57 0.04
C ASP A 18 -2.42 -7.47 0.09
N PHE A 19 -2.24 -6.90 1.28
CA PHE A 19 -1.34 -5.77 1.47
C PHE A 19 0.14 -6.14 1.34
N ALA A 20 0.49 -7.42 1.53
CA ALA A 20 1.84 -7.91 1.24
C ALA A 20 2.11 -7.81 -0.27
N LYS A 21 1.16 -8.27 -1.09
CA LYS A 21 1.24 -8.13 -2.56
C LYS A 21 1.21 -6.69 -3.03
N ALA A 22 0.39 -5.84 -2.42
CA ALA A 22 0.37 -4.40 -2.74
C ALA A 22 1.73 -3.73 -2.43
N SER A 23 2.40 -4.15 -1.36
CA SER A 23 3.70 -3.61 -0.95
C SER A 23 4.83 -3.89 -1.96
N GLU A 24 4.69 -4.87 -2.84
CA GLU A 24 5.68 -5.19 -3.88
C GLU A 24 5.84 -4.05 -4.91
N TRP A 25 4.84 -3.18 -5.02
CA TRP A 25 4.85 -2.00 -5.90
C TRP A 25 5.42 -0.74 -5.23
N LEU A 26 5.83 -0.85 -3.96
CA LEU A 26 6.42 0.23 -3.19
C LEU A 26 7.94 0.04 -3.09
N SER A 27 8.66 1.16 -3.12
CA SER A 27 10.11 1.14 -2.90
C SER A 27 10.46 0.71 -1.47
N PRO A 28 11.63 0.09 -1.23
CA PRO A 28 12.08 -0.20 0.15
C PRO A 28 12.15 1.05 1.04
N ASP A 29 12.40 2.22 0.47
CA ASP A 29 12.43 3.54 1.13
C ASP A 29 11.11 4.32 1.02
N PHE A 30 9.99 3.64 0.75
CA PHE A 30 8.67 4.26 0.67
C PHE A 30 8.33 5.06 1.94
N GLU A 31 7.79 6.27 1.75
CA GLU A 31 7.21 7.08 2.81
C GLU A 31 5.75 7.41 2.47
N GLY A 32 4.86 6.97 3.35
CA GLY A 32 3.44 7.25 3.28
C GLY A 32 3.03 8.29 4.31
N PHE A 33 2.89 9.56 3.90
CA PHE A 33 2.51 10.65 4.80
C PHE A 33 1.03 11.03 4.66
N TRP A 34 0.24 10.86 5.73
CA TRP A 34 -1.18 11.20 5.79
C TRP A 34 -1.32 12.57 6.46
N PRO A 35 -1.44 13.68 5.72
CA PRO A 35 -1.30 15.03 6.28
C PRO A 35 -2.43 15.41 7.24
N GLN A 36 -3.60 14.79 7.08
CA GLN A 36 -4.78 15.08 7.89
C GLN A 36 -4.63 14.65 9.36
N SER A 37 -3.86 13.58 9.60
CA SER A 37 -3.56 13.07 10.94
C SER A 37 -2.11 13.33 11.37
N GLY A 38 -1.24 13.69 10.42
CA GLY A 38 0.20 13.82 10.67
C GLY A 38 0.92 12.46 10.76
N GLU A 39 0.29 11.37 10.32
CA GLU A 39 0.88 10.03 10.37
C GLU A 39 1.88 9.83 9.23
N LEU A 40 2.98 9.13 9.53
CA LEU A 40 4.01 8.74 8.56
C LEU A 40 4.29 7.24 8.68
N ILE A 41 4.07 6.51 7.60
CA ILE A 41 4.46 5.10 7.45
C ILE A 41 5.79 5.06 6.69
N VAL A 42 6.84 4.55 7.33
CA VAL A 42 8.18 4.43 6.73
C VAL A 42 8.45 2.97 6.36
N GLY A 43 8.72 2.72 5.08
CA GLY A 43 9.02 1.41 4.53
C GLY A 43 7.79 0.59 4.15
N LYS A 44 7.92 -0.17 3.07
CA LYS A 44 6.84 -1.02 2.53
C LYS A 44 6.37 -2.12 3.49
N ASP A 45 7.23 -2.60 4.37
CA ASP A 45 6.89 -3.66 5.33
C ASP A 45 5.95 -3.11 6.43
N ASN A 46 6.18 -1.88 6.88
CA ASN A 46 5.29 -1.19 7.81
C ASN A 46 3.95 -0.86 7.15
N PHE A 47 3.95 -0.49 5.86
CA PHE A 47 2.71 -0.32 5.09
C PHE A 47 1.88 -1.61 5.09
N ALA A 48 2.48 -2.75 4.77
CA ALA A 48 1.77 -4.04 4.76
C ALA A 48 1.26 -4.41 6.15
N ALA A 49 2.10 -4.28 7.18
CA ALA A 49 1.74 -4.62 8.55
C ALA A 49 0.54 -3.80 9.04
N ILE A 50 0.57 -2.46 8.91
CA ILE A 50 -0.50 -1.58 9.38
C ILE A 50 -1.81 -1.85 8.63
N ASN A 51 -1.77 -1.90 7.30
CA ASN A 51 -2.98 -2.11 6.50
C ASN A 51 -3.59 -3.51 6.72
N SER A 52 -2.80 -4.52 7.08
CA SER A 52 -3.33 -5.86 7.39
C SER A 52 -4.26 -5.90 8.62
N TYR A 53 -4.20 -4.88 9.50
CA TYR A 53 -5.14 -4.72 10.62
C TYR A 53 -6.43 -4.02 10.21
N TYR A 54 -6.51 -3.46 9.00
CA TYR A 54 -7.73 -2.84 8.50
C TYR A 54 -8.73 -3.94 8.16
N SER A 55 -9.75 -4.09 9.00
CA SER A 55 -10.80 -5.09 8.84
C SER A 55 -11.73 -4.73 7.67
N ALA A 56 -11.27 -4.99 6.45
CA ALA A 56 -12.07 -4.96 5.23
C ALA A 56 -12.33 -6.40 4.76
N ASN A 57 -13.60 -6.75 4.56
CA ASN A 57 -14.01 -8.05 4.04
C ASN A 57 -14.36 -7.93 2.55
N GLY A 58 -13.86 -8.84 1.71
CA GLY A 58 -14.17 -8.88 0.27
C GLY A 58 -13.20 -8.06 -0.59
N ILE A 59 -13.58 -7.80 -1.84
CA ILE A 59 -12.85 -6.91 -2.76
C ILE A 59 -13.30 -5.48 -2.47
N TRP A 60 -12.35 -4.56 -2.34
CA TRP A 60 -12.60 -3.13 -2.13
C TRP A 60 -13.10 -2.43 -3.39
#